data_AF-A0A662B6C2-F1
#
_entry.id   AF-A0A662B6C2-F1
#
_cell.length_a   1.000
_cell.length_b   1.000
_cell.length_c   1.000
_cell.angle_alpha   90.00
_cell.angle_beta   90.00
_cell.angle_gamma   90.00
#
_symmetry.space_group_name_H-M   'P 1'
#
loop_
_entity.id
_entity.type
_entity.pdbx_description
1 polymer ?
#
loop_
_entity_poly.entity_id
_entity_poly.type
_entity_poly.pdbx_seq_one_letter_code
_entity_poly.pdbx_strand_id
1 'polypeptide(L)'
;MSTELEKYLNSQRETLDVESPDDQLIWEGIRQDLHSSASHRGKKRMLIRIRNIAAAVIILVSVGYMINDIFGDRILGGGVSLADIDGELGKREQEYRTLVNFKQEEARIFNHVDNIIIAELLEEIQKLDTIYEQTMKDLAELGHNEQVIHTIFDTYEKKIYLLELIIIENNKIRNYERDESLYL
;
A
#
# COMPACT_ATOMS: atom_id res chain seq x y z
N MET A 1 -44.58 -60.87 34.20
CA MET A 1 -45.33 -59.86 34.97
C MET A 1 -45.51 -58.56 34.16
N SER A 2 -45.68 -58.63 32.84
CA SER A 2 -45.99 -57.47 31.97
C SER A 2 -47.42 -57.49 31.43
N THR A 3 -48.11 -58.62 31.57
CA THR A 3 -49.42 -58.89 30.97
C THR A 3 -50.55 -58.07 31.57
N GLU A 4 -50.51 -57.74 32.87
CA GLU A 4 -51.56 -56.94 33.50
C GLU A 4 -51.49 -55.46 33.11
N LEU A 5 -50.28 -54.93 33.00
CA LEU A 5 -50.02 -53.54 32.61
C LEU A 5 -50.40 -53.30 31.14
N GLU A 6 -50.07 -54.26 30.27
CA GLU A 6 -50.47 -54.24 28.86
C GLU A 6 -51.99 -54.32 28.70
N LYS A 7 -52.67 -55.16 29.49
CA LYS A 7 -54.13 -55.27 29.49
C LYS A 7 -54.80 -53.97 29.97
N TYR A 8 -54.23 -53.34 31.00
CA TYR A 8 -54.69 -52.05 31.51
C TYR A 8 -54.54 -50.94 30.46
N LEU A 9 -53.34 -50.80 29.86
CA LEU A 9 -53.07 -49.81 28.81
C LEU A 9 -53.98 -49.98 27.59
N ASN A 10 -54.20 -51.21 27.12
CA ASN A 10 -55.11 -51.45 26.00
C ASN A 10 -56.57 -51.13 26.36
N SER A 11 -57.01 -51.45 27.58
CA SER A 11 -58.38 -51.16 28.02
C SER A 11 -58.67 -49.67 28.19
N GLN A 12 -57.64 -48.86 28.45
CA GLN A 12 -57.75 -47.40 28.64
C GLN A 12 -57.26 -46.61 27.43
N ARG A 13 -56.97 -47.26 26.30
CA ARG A 13 -56.37 -46.60 25.13
C ARG A 13 -57.25 -45.47 24.60
N GLU A 14 -58.56 -45.67 24.54
CA GLU A 14 -59.53 -44.68 24.07
C GLU A 14 -59.61 -43.45 24.98
N THR A 15 -59.36 -43.61 26.29
CA THR A 15 -59.26 -42.52 27.28
C THR A 15 -57.87 -41.90 27.38
N LEU A 16 -56.85 -42.52 26.80
CA LEU A 16 -55.48 -41.99 26.75
C LEU A 16 -55.23 -41.20 25.47
N ASP A 17 -55.96 -41.52 24.39
CA ASP A 17 -55.87 -40.86 23.08
C ASP A 17 -56.88 -39.70 22.98
N VAL A 18 -56.79 -38.77 23.93
CA VAL A 18 -57.76 -37.66 24.09
C VAL A 18 -57.53 -36.53 23.08
N GLU A 19 -56.33 -36.44 22.50
CA GLU A 19 -55.96 -35.30 21.67
C GLU A 19 -55.18 -35.76 20.43
N SER A 20 -55.83 -35.65 19.28
CA SER A 20 -55.13 -35.77 18.00
C SER A 20 -54.27 -34.52 17.81
N PRO A 21 -52.97 -34.65 17.51
CA PRO A 21 -52.13 -33.49 17.28
C PRO A 21 -52.72 -32.64 16.14
N ASP A 22 -52.70 -31.32 16.32
CA ASP A 22 -53.10 -30.40 15.26
C ASP A 22 -52.03 -30.42 14.16
N ASP A 23 -52.27 -31.24 13.14
CA ASP A 23 -51.40 -31.39 11.98
C ASP A 23 -51.08 -30.03 11.34
N GLN A 24 -52.00 -29.06 11.38
CA GLN A 24 -51.79 -27.76 10.79
C GLN A 24 -50.71 -26.97 11.53
N LEU A 25 -50.72 -26.99 12.87
CA LEU A 25 -49.67 -26.35 13.69
C LEU A 25 -48.31 -27.00 13.49
N ILE A 26 -48.26 -28.33 13.35
CA ILE A 26 -47.00 -29.06 13.10
C ILE A 26 -46.42 -28.66 11.74
N TRP A 27 -47.25 -28.64 10.69
CA TRP A 27 -46.79 -28.28 9.35
C TRP A 27 -46.43 -26.80 9.22
N GLU A 28 -47.07 -25.90 9.97
CA GLU A 28 -46.71 -24.48 10.02
C GLU A 28 -45.35 -24.24 10.68
N GLY A 29 -45.05 -24.91 11.79
CA GLY A 29 -43.73 -24.84 12.45
C GLY A 29 -42.59 -25.31 11.55
N ILE A 30 -42.80 -26.42 10.82
CA ILE A 30 -41.81 -26.94 9.87
C ILE A 30 -41.54 -25.96 8.72
N ARG A 31 -42.60 -25.31 8.20
CA ARG A 31 -42.46 -24.30 7.13
C ARG A 31 -41.71 -23.06 7.62
N GLN A 32 -41.96 -22.62 8.84
CA GLN A 32 -41.33 -21.42 9.41
C GLN A 32 -39.81 -21.60 9.58
N ASP A 33 -39.36 -22.78 10.02
CA ASP A 33 -37.94 -23.09 10.20
C ASP A 33 -37.16 -23.24 8.88
N LEU A 34 -37.83 -23.68 7.81
CA LEU A 34 -37.22 -23.75 6.48
C LEU A 34 -36.93 -22.37 5.89
N HIS A 35 -37.77 -21.37 6.13
CA HIS A 35 -37.61 -20.01 5.60
C HIS A 35 -36.61 -19.15 6.40
N SER A 36 -36.44 -19.38 7.70
CA SER A 36 -35.55 -18.58 8.57
C SER A 36 -34.05 -18.90 8.36
N SER A 37 -33.72 -20.13 7.95
CA SER A 37 -32.33 -20.59 7.71
C SER A 37 -31.67 -20.01 6.46
N ALA A 38 -32.44 -19.65 5.43
CA ALA A 38 -31.91 -19.12 4.16
C ALA A 38 -31.38 -17.67 4.26
N SER A 39 -31.97 -16.84 5.13
CA SER A 39 -31.69 -15.40 5.25
C SER A 39 -30.33 -15.08 5.90
N HIS A 40 -29.87 -15.94 6.82
CA HIS A 40 -28.69 -15.67 7.65
C HIS A 40 -27.36 -16.02 6.96
N ARG A 41 -27.38 -16.91 5.96
CA ARG A 41 -26.19 -17.39 5.24
C ARG A 41 -25.72 -16.42 4.15
N GLY A 42 -26.61 -15.61 3.58
CA GLY A 42 -26.28 -14.59 2.58
C GLY A 42 -25.62 -13.35 3.19
N LYS A 43 -26.16 -12.86 4.31
CA LYS A 43 -25.67 -11.65 5.01
C LYS A 43 -24.25 -11.84 5.59
N LYS A 44 -23.95 -13.00 6.19
CA LYS A 44 -22.59 -13.31 6.69
C LYS A 44 -21.55 -13.35 5.55
N ARG A 45 -21.89 -13.88 4.37
CA ARG A 45 -20.97 -13.94 3.22
C ARG A 45 -20.68 -12.57 2.63
N MET A 46 -21.68 -11.68 2.60
CA MET A 46 -21.53 -10.30 2.13
C MET A 46 -20.67 -9.46 3.08
N LEU A 47 -20.88 -9.59 4.40
CA LEU A 47 -20.09 -8.89 5.42
C LEU A 47 -18.60 -9.32 5.40
N ILE A 48 -18.31 -10.60 5.18
CA ILE A 48 -16.93 -11.10 5.05
C ILE A 48 -16.26 -10.55 3.78
N ARG A 49 -16.98 -10.45 2.66
CA ARG A 49 -16.42 -9.86 1.42
C ARG A 49 -16.15 -8.36 1.55
N ILE A 50 -17.05 -7.59 2.18
CA ILE A 50 -16.84 -6.15 2.41
C ILE A 50 -15.63 -5.91 3.33
N ARG A 51 -15.46 -6.74 4.37
CA ARG A 51 -14.30 -6.66 5.27
C ARG A 51 -12.96 -6.91 4.55
N ASN A 52 -12.92 -7.88 3.64
CA ASN A 52 -11.69 -8.22 2.93
C ASN A 52 -11.30 -7.14 1.89
N ILE A 53 -12.28 -6.47 1.28
CA ILE A 53 -12.02 -5.34 0.36
C ILE A 53 -11.50 -4.12 1.13
N ALA A 54 -12.08 -3.80 2.29
CA ALA A 54 -11.62 -2.67 3.11
C ALA A 54 -10.15 -2.83 3.56
N ALA A 55 -9.75 -4.04 3.94
CA ALA A 55 -8.36 -4.32 4.33
C ALA A 55 -7.37 -4.16 3.15
N ALA A 56 -7.74 -4.61 1.95
CA ALA A 56 -6.91 -4.44 0.75
C ALA A 56 -6.77 -2.97 0.34
N VAL A 57 -7.85 -2.19 0.45
CA VAL A 57 -7.81 -0.74 0.20
C VAL A 57 -6.93 -0.03 1.23
N ILE A 58 -7.03 -0.38 2.52
CA ILE A 58 -6.16 0.19 3.55
C ILE A 58 -4.69 -0.16 3.26
N ILE A 59 -4.37 -1.41 2.89
CA ILE A 59 -2.98 -1.80 2.57
C ILE A 59 -2.47 -1.05 1.33
N LEU A 60 -3.26 -0.97 0.25
CA LEU A 60 -2.86 -0.23 -0.96
C LEU A 60 -2.70 1.27 -0.70
N VAL A 61 -3.59 1.87 0.09
CA VAL A 61 -3.48 3.29 0.49
C VAL A 61 -2.29 3.48 1.42
N SER A 62 -2.00 2.55 2.33
CA SER A 62 -0.86 2.64 3.26
C SER A 62 0.47 2.53 2.52
N VAL A 63 0.58 1.59 1.57
CA VAL A 63 1.78 1.43 0.72
C VAL A 63 1.92 2.63 -0.23
N GLY A 64 0.82 3.07 -0.84
CA GLY A 64 0.82 4.27 -1.69
C GLY A 64 1.19 5.55 -0.92
N TYR A 65 0.70 5.70 0.31
CA TYR A 65 1.04 6.84 1.18
C TYR A 65 2.49 6.78 1.67
N MET A 66 3.01 5.59 2.01
CA MET A 66 4.43 5.40 2.37
C MET A 66 5.36 5.71 1.19
N ILE A 67 5.01 5.32 -0.03
CA ILE A 67 5.80 5.66 -1.22
C ILE A 67 5.76 7.18 -1.46
N ASN A 68 4.63 7.85 -1.21
CA ASN A 68 4.50 9.29 -1.35
C ASN A 68 5.21 10.07 -0.22
N ASP A 69 5.28 9.53 1.00
CA ASP A 69 6.03 10.15 2.11
C ASP A 69 7.55 9.95 1.97
N ILE A 70 7.98 8.81 1.39
CA ILE A 70 9.40 8.53 1.13
C ILE A 70 9.92 9.31 -0.10
N PHE A 71 9.09 9.49 -1.15
CA PHE A 71 9.55 10.05 -2.43
C PHE A 71 8.84 11.33 -2.89
N GLY A 72 7.70 11.69 -2.31
CA GLY A 72 6.76 12.65 -2.90
C GLY A 72 6.84 14.08 -2.40
N ASP A 73 7.29 14.35 -1.17
CA ASP A 73 7.20 15.72 -0.63
C ASP A 73 8.32 16.10 0.35
N ARG A 74 9.53 15.56 0.18
CA ARG A 74 10.75 16.21 0.72
C ARG A 74 11.19 17.41 -0.11
N ILE A 75 10.25 18.10 -0.76
CA ILE A 75 10.50 19.44 -1.28
C ILE A 75 10.65 20.37 -0.07
N LEU A 76 11.90 20.44 0.40
CA LEU A 76 12.55 21.69 0.79
C LEU A 76 11.79 22.46 1.87
N GLY A 77 11.69 21.86 3.05
CA GLY A 77 11.30 22.54 4.26
C GLY A 77 12.34 23.61 4.64
N GLY A 78 11.98 24.87 4.38
CA GLY A 78 12.41 26.12 5.07
C GLY A 78 13.62 26.07 6.00
N GLY A 79 14.78 25.68 5.47
CA GLY A 79 16.07 25.71 6.15
C GLY A 79 17.05 26.60 5.39
N VAL A 80 18.05 27.11 6.11
CA VAL A 80 19.17 27.94 5.63
C VAL A 80 19.57 27.53 4.20
N SER A 81 19.50 28.44 3.23
CA SER A 81 19.92 28.20 1.84
C SER A 81 21.30 28.78 1.60
N LEU A 82 22.04 28.28 0.59
CA LEU A 82 23.29 28.93 0.18
C LEU A 82 23.08 30.39 -0.24
N ALA A 83 21.86 30.74 -0.69
CA ALA A 83 21.48 32.12 -1.02
C ALA A 83 21.55 33.07 0.19
N ASP A 84 21.39 32.55 1.42
CA ASP A 84 21.47 33.34 2.66
C ASP A 84 22.92 33.68 3.03
N ILE A 85 23.88 32.93 2.48
CA ILE A 85 25.32 33.11 2.71
C ILE A 85 25.94 33.94 1.59
N ASP A 86 25.66 33.58 0.34
CA ASP A 86 26.19 34.26 -0.85
C ASP A 86 25.21 34.12 -2.03
N GLY A 87 24.94 35.25 -2.70
CA GLY A 87 23.97 35.31 -3.79
C GLY A 87 24.40 34.59 -5.07
N GLU A 88 25.70 34.40 -5.31
CA GLU A 88 26.20 33.60 -6.44
C GLU A 88 26.04 32.10 -6.13
N LEU A 89 26.39 31.68 -4.91
CA LEU A 89 26.18 30.31 -4.46
C LEU A 89 24.70 29.91 -4.50
N GLY A 90 23.80 30.80 -4.08
CA GLY A 90 22.36 30.57 -4.18
C GLY A 90 21.85 30.40 -5.61
N LYS A 91 22.37 31.17 -6.57
CA LYS A 91 22.03 30.99 -8.00
C LYS A 91 22.49 29.63 -8.51
N ARG A 92 23.73 29.26 -8.19
CA ARG A 92 24.28 27.95 -8.57
C ARG A 92 23.48 26.81 -7.94
N GLU A 93 23.15 26.92 -6.66
CA GLU A 93 22.28 25.96 -5.97
C GLU A 93 20.94 25.80 -6.72
N GLN A 94 20.32 26.90 -7.13
CA GLN A 94 19.05 26.86 -7.87
C GLN A 94 19.17 26.17 -9.24
N GLU A 95 20.27 26.35 -9.95
CA GLU A 95 20.53 25.65 -11.21
C GLU A 95 20.62 24.14 -11.00
N TYR A 96 21.38 23.69 -9.99
CA TYR A 96 21.48 22.27 -9.63
C TYR A 96 20.13 21.69 -9.20
N ARG A 97 19.35 22.43 -8.38
CA ARG A 97 17.99 22.02 -7.98
C ARG A 97 17.08 21.81 -9.18
N THR A 98 17.10 22.75 -10.12
CA THR A 98 16.30 22.66 -11.34
C THR A 98 16.69 21.45 -12.17
N LEU A 99 17.99 21.18 -12.31
CA LEU A 99 18.50 20.04 -13.05
C LEU A 99 18.16 18.70 -12.39
N VAL A 100 18.29 18.59 -11.06
CA VAL A 100 17.87 17.40 -10.31
C VAL A 100 16.39 17.14 -10.52
N ASN A 101 15.53 18.16 -10.36
CA ASN A 101 14.09 18.00 -10.53
C ASN A 101 13.74 17.54 -11.95
N PHE A 102 14.38 18.12 -12.97
CA PHE A 102 14.19 17.71 -14.36
C PHE A 102 14.53 16.23 -14.58
N LYS A 103 15.71 15.79 -14.11
CA LYS A 103 16.17 14.39 -14.25
C LYS A 103 15.34 13.42 -13.41
N GLN A 104 14.87 13.86 -12.25
CA GLN A 104 14.01 13.05 -11.40
C GLN A 104 12.66 12.79 -12.08
N GLU A 105 12.05 13.80 -12.70
CA GLU A 105 10.83 13.59 -13.49
C GLU A 105 11.07 12.71 -14.71
N GLU A 106 12.20 12.89 -15.40
CA GLU A 106 12.59 12.02 -16.51
C GLU A 106 12.74 10.56 -16.04
N ALA A 107 13.43 10.31 -14.93
CA ALA A 107 13.59 8.98 -14.34
C ALA A 107 12.24 8.37 -13.90
N ARG A 108 11.32 9.19 -13.34
CA ARG A 108 10.01 8.72 -12.87
C ARG A 108 9.11 8.17 -13.97
N ILE A 109 9.21 8.72 -15.19
CA ILE A 109 8.50 8.20 -16.37
C ILE A 109 8.80 6.70 -16.59
N PHE A 110 9.95 6.22 -16.10
CA PHE A 110 10.43 4.87 -16.32
C PHE A 110 10.38 3.93 -15.09
N ASN A 111 9.87 4.38 -13.93
CA ASN A 111 9.83 3.60 -12.67
C ASN A 111 8.90 2.36 -12.66
N HIS A 112 8.35 1.94 -13.80
CA HIS A 112 7.41 0.81 -13.87
C HIS A 112 8.10 -0.54 -14.13
N VAL A 113 9.43 -0.57 -14.13
CA VAL A 113 10.21 -1.76 -14.44
C VAL A 113 10.76 -2.37 -13.15
N ASP A 114 10.38 -3.61 -12.84
CA ASP A 114 10.92 -4.41 -11.71
C ASP A 114 12.41 -4.74 -11.97
N ASN A 115 13.29 -3.75 -11.83
CA ASN A 115 14.73 -3.90 -12.04
C ASN A 115 15.49 -3.67 -10.73
N ILE A 116 16.25 -4.70 -10.33
CA ILE A 116 17.05 -4.70 -9.09
C ILE A 116 18.15 -3.63 -9.07
N ILE A 117 18.77 -3.33 -10.22
CA ILE A 117 19.79 -2.29 -10.36
C ILE A 117 19.16 -0.91 -10.12
N ILE A 118 17.97 -0.67 -10.67
CA ILE A 118 17.25 0.59 -10.45
C ILE A 118 16.90 0.75 -8.97
N ALA A 119 16.47 -0.33 -8.30
CA ALA A 119 16.19 -0.30 -6.86
C ALA A 119 17.43 0.07 -6.02
N GLU A 120 18.60 -0.49 -6.35
CA GLU A 120 19.87 -0.16 -5.67
C GLU A 120 20.26 1.31 -5.89
N LEU A 121 20.14 1.83 -7.11
CA LEU A 121 20.42 3.24 -7.41
C LEU A 121 19.46 4.20 -6.68
N LEU A 122 18.20 3.83 -6.54
CA LEU A 122 17.23 4.60 -5.75
C LEU A 122 17.60 4.60 -4.26
N GLU A 123 18.09 3.48 -3.72
CA GLU A 123 18.60 3.42 -2.34
C GLU A 123 19.82 4.34 -2.15
N GLU A 124 20.74 4.37 -3.12
CA GLU A 124 21.88 5.29 -3.08
C GLU A 124 21.45 6.76 -3.11
N ILE A 125 20.44 7.12 -3.90
CA ILE A 125 19.85 8.47 -3.89
C ILE A 125 19.30 8.83 -2.51
N GLN A 126 18.63 7.90 -1.82
CA GLN A 126 18.13 8.13 -0.45
C GLN A 126 19.26 8.36 0.56
N LYS A 127 20.39 7.66 0.40
CA LYS A 127 21.59 7.90 1.23
C LYS A 127 22.15 9.31 0.97
N LEU A 128 22.20 9.76 -0.28
CA LEU A 128 22.59 11.12 -0.63
C LEU A 128 21.65 12.18 -0.04
N ASP A 129 20.34 11.93 -0.03
CA ASP A 129 19.38 12.84 0.60
C ASP A 129 19.64 12.98 2.11
N THR A 130 20.02 11.88 2.77
CA THR A 130 20.40 11.91 4.19
C THR A 130 21.68 12.71 4.43
N ILE A 131 22.69 12.54 3.57
CA ILE A 131 23.94 13.32 3.62
C ILE A 131 23.66 14.80 3.40
N TYR A 132 22.82 15.13 2.43
CA TYR A 132 22.39 16.50 2.16
C TYR A 132 21.73 17.13 3.40
N GLU A 133 20.73 16.46 3.98
CA GLU A 133 20.03 16.95 5.17
C GLU A 133 20.98 17.20 6.35
N GLN A 134 21.95 16.32 6.58
CA GLN A 134 22.96 16.51 7.62
C GLN A 134 23.87 17.70 7.29
N THR A 135 24.34 17.80 6.05
CA THR A 135 25.22 18.88 5.61
C THR A 135 24.54 20.25 5.70
N MET A 136 23.22 20.32 5.44
CA MET A 136 22.45 21.55 5.61
C MET A 136 22.31 21.96 7.07
N LYS A 137 22.25 21.01 8.02
CA LYS A 137 22.31 21.31 9.46
C LYS A 137 23.69 21.85 9.84
N ASP A 138 24.74 21.21 9.36
CA ASP A 138 26.12 21.66 9.60
C ASP A 138 26.34 23.07 9.01
N LEU A 139 25.72 23.39 7.86
CA LEU A 139 25.72 24.74 7.27
C LEU A 139 25.06 25.77 8.19
N ALA A 140 23.94 25.40 8.81
CA ALA A 140 23.23 26.29 9.74
C ALA A 140 24.04 26.57 11.02
N GLU A 141 24.83 25.60 11.49
CA GLU A 141 25.66 25.74 12.69
C GLU A 141 26.99 26.45 12.42
N LEU A 142 27.65 26.10 11.31
CA LEU A 142 29.00 26.56 10.97
C LEU A 142 29.01 27.82 10.08
N GLY A 143 27.89 28.14 9.42
CA GLY A 143 27.78 29.26 8.49
C GLY A 143 28.61 29.03 7.22
N HIS A 144 29.39 30.05 6.82
CA HIS A 144 30.22 29.98 5.62
C HIS A 144 31.42 29.04 5.83
N ASN A 145 31.23 27.77 5.47
CA ASN A 145 32.28 26.75 5.49
C ASN A 145 32.42 26.12 4.10
N GLU A 146 33.59 26.27 3.50
CA GLU A 146 33.90 25.79 2.14
C GLU A 146 33.73 24.27 1.99
N GLN A 147 34.06 23.48 3.03
CA GLN A 147 33.89 22.02 3.00
C GLN A 147 32.42 21.62 3.01
N VAL A 148 31.60 22.34 3.76
CA VAL A 148 30.14 22.11 3.81
C VAL A 148 29.52 22.49 2.46
N ILE A 149 29.90 23.64 1.91
CA ILE A 149 29.45 24.10 0.59
C ILE A 149 29.86 23.10 -0.51
N HIS A 150 31.11 22.63 -0.50
CA HIS A 150 31.59 21.61 -1.43
C HIS A 150 30.78 20.32 -1.30
N THR A 151 30.51 19.87 -0.07
CA THR A 151 29.74 18.64 0.17
C THR A 151 28.31 18.76 -0.34
N ILE A 152 27.68 19.93 -0.24
CA ILE A 152 26.35 20.19 -0.80
C ILE A 152 26.36 20.03 -2.33
N PHE A 153 27.30 20.68 -3.02
CA PHE A 153 27.40 20.58 -4.48
C PHE A 153 27.79 19.17 -4.96
N ASP A 154 28.74 18.52 -4.29
CA ASP A 154 29.12 17.12 -4.55
C ASP A 154 27.92 16.17 -4.40
N THR A 155 27.05 16.43 -3.43
CA THR A 155 25.82 15.65 -3.25
C THR A 155 24.84 15.85 -4.42
N TYR A 156 24.68 17.08 -4.92
CA TYR A 156 23.87 17.34 -6.12
C TYR A 156 24.44 16.65 -7.37
N GLU A 157 25.74 16.74 -7.59
CA GLU A 157 26.42 16.11 -8.73
C GLU A 157 26.25 14.59 -8.74
N LYS A 158 26.44 13.96 -7.58
CA LYS A 158 26.21 12.52 -7.42
C LYS A 158 24.76 12.14 -7.66
N LYS A 159 23.80 12.92 -7.13
CA LYS A 159 22.37 12.67 -7.35
C LYS A 159 22.01 12.74 -8.84
N ILE A 160 22.56 13.74 -9.55
CA ILE A 160 22.41 13.87 -11.00
C ILE A 160 22.95 12.65 -11.73
N TYR A 161 24.16 12.20 -11.38
CA TYR A 161 24.80 11.04 -11.99
C TYR A 161 23.98 9.76 -11.80
N LEU A 162 23.47 9.50 -10.60
CA LEU A 162 22.63 8.34 -10.33
C LEU A 162 21.31 8.38 -11.11
N LEU A 163 20.68 9.55 -11.21
CA LEU A 163 19.47 9.74 -12.01
C LEU A 163 19.73 9.47 -13.50
N GLU A 164 20.86 9.93 -14.04
CA GLU A 164 21.27 9.61 -15.41
C GLU A 164 21.44 8.11 -15.63
N LEU A 165 22.05 7.41 -14.66
CA LEU A 165 22.23 5.97 -14.74
C LEU A 165 20.89 5.23 -14.73
N ILE A 166 19.93 5.66 -13.91
CA ILE A 166 18.56 5.14 -13.90
C ILE A 166 17.89 5.35 -15.27
N ILE A 167 18.03 6.53 -15.87
CA ILE A 167 17.46 6.83 -17.19
C ILE A 167 18.09 5.92 -18.27
N ILE A 168 19.40 5.74 -18.25
CA ILE A 168 20.12 4.87 -19.19
C ILE A 168 19.65 3.42 -19.04
N GLU A 169 19.57 2.92 -17.81
CA GLU A 169 19.21 1.53 -17.56
C GLU A 169 17.76 1.24 -17.98
N ASN A 170 16.84 2.15 -17.67
CA ASN A 170 15.47 2.08 -18.15
C ASN A 170 15.35 2.08 -19.68
N ASN A 171 16.14 2.91 -20.35
CA ASN A 171 16.15 2.95 -21.82
C ASN A 171 16.63 1.64 -22.44
N LYS A 172 17.62 0.97 -21.83
CA LYS A 172 18.07 -0.35 -22.28
C LYS A 172 16.95 -1.38 -22.17
N ILE A 173 16.29 -1.47 -21.02
CA ILE A 173 15.22 -2.46 -20.78
C ILE A 173 14.10 -2.31 -21.80
N ARG A 174 13.63 -1.08 -22.03
CA ARG A 174 12.59 -0.78 -23.02
C ARG A 174 12.97 -1.20 -24.44
N ASN A 175 14.25 -1.07 -24.80
CA ASN A 175 14.71 -1.48 -26.13
C ASN A 175 14.73 -3.02 -26.26
N TYR A 176 15.15 -3.73 -25.22
CA TYR A 176 15.10 -5.20 -25.19
C TYR A 176 13.65 -5.72 -25.29
N GLU A 177 12.71 -5.16 -24.52
CA GLU A 177 11.29 -5.55 -24.59
C GLU A 177 10.67 -5.29 -25.96
N ARG A 178 11.01 -4.16 -26.59
CA ARG A 178 10.52 -3.83 -27.94
C ARG A 178 11.05 -4.81 -28.98
N ASP A 179 12.34 -5.15 -28.92
CA ASP A 179 12.94 -6.09 -29.85
C ASP A 179 12.35 -7.49 -29.68
N GLU A 180 12.13 -7.97 -28.45
CA GLU A 180 11.49 -9.27 -28.18
C GLU A 180 10.04 -9.32 -28.69
N SER A 181 9.28 -8.23 -28.56
CA SER A 181 7.90 -8.13 -29.07
C SER A 181 7.77 -8.15 -30.60
N LEU A 182 8.85 -7.87 -31.34
CA LEU A 182 8.88 -7.92 -32.80
C LEU A 182 9.09 -9.35 -33.34
N TYR A 183 9.50 -10.29 -32.49
CA TYR A 183 9.75 -11.69 -32.85
C TYR A 183 8.63 -12.65 -32.40
N LEU A 184 7.57 -12.15 -31.77
CA LEU A 184 6.38 -12.89 -31.34
C LEU A 184 5.15 -12.50 -32.18
#